data_AF-A0A353HW71-F1
#
_entry.id   AF-A0A353HW71-F1
#
_cell.length_a   1.000
_cell.length_b   1.000
_cell.length_c   1.000
_cell.angle_alpha   90.00
_cell.angle_beta   90.00
_cell.angle_gamma   90.00
#
_symmetry.space_group_name_H-M   'P 1'
#
loop_
_entity.id
_entity.type
_entity.pdbx_description
1 polymer ?
#
loop_
_entity_poly.entity_id
_entity_poly.type
_entity_poly.pdbx_seq_one_letter_code
_entity_poly.pdbx_strand_id
1 'polypeptide(L)' 'MNKVYPDAASALAGVVQDGQMVAVGGFGLC' A
#
# COMPACT_ATOMS: atom_id res chain seq x y z
N MET A 1 14.53 3.74 10.93
CA MET A 1 14.86 3.81 9.48
C MET A 1 14.85 2.39 8.90
N ASN A 2 13.67 1.76 8.79
CA ASN A 2 13.47 0.37 8.31
C ASN A 2 12.09 0.24 7.66
N LYS A 3 11.74 1.19 6.78
CA LYS A 3 10.42 1.24 6.12
C LYS A 3 10.45 0.69 4.69
N VAL A 4 11.54 0.00 4.35
CA VAL A 4 11.70 -0.67 3.05
C VAL A 4 11.38 -2.14 3.27
N TYR A 5 10.38 -2.63 2.53
CA TYR A 5 9.90 -4.01 2.59
C TYR A 5 10.40 -4.76 1.35
N PRO A 6 10.66 -6.08 1.45
CA PRO A 6 11.20 -6.87 0.33
C PRO A 6 10.20 -7.06 -0.82
N ASP A 7 8.91 -6.89 -0.56
CA ASP A 7 7.83 -7.04 -1.52
C ASP A 7 6.58 -6.25 -1.07
N ALA A 8 5.61 -6.10 -1.97
CA ALA A 8 4.39 -5.34 -1.71
C ALA A 8 3.45 -6.03 -0.71
N ALA A 9 3.40 -7.36 -0.66
CA ALA A 9 2.53 -8.08 0.27
C ALA A 9 3.00 -7.87 1.71
N SER A 10 4.31 -7.96 1.95
CA SER A 10 4.95 -7.66 3.22
C SER A 10 4.71 -6.21 3.68
N ALA A 11 4.60 -5.26 2.76
CA ALA A 11 4.30 -3.86 3.08
C ALA A 11 2.84 -3.61 3.48
N LEU A 12 1.90 -4.40 2.93
CA LEU A 12 0.46 -4.23 3.13
C LEU A 12 -0.12 -5.13 4.23
N ALA A 13 0.62 -6.16 4.66
CA ALA A 13 0.21 -7.10 5.70
C ALA A 13 -0.14 -6.40 7.02
N GLY A 14 -1.38 -6.60 7.48
CA GLY A 14 -1.89 -6.01 8.71
C GLY A 14 -2.27 -4.51 8.62
N VAL A 15 -2.08 -3.88 7.45
CA VAL A 15 -2.46 -2.50 7.19
C VAL A 15 -3.81 -2.44 6.46
N VAL A 16 -3.94 -3.24 5.40
CA VAL A 16 -5.16 -3.29 4.57
C VAL A 16 -6.21 -4.18 5.21
N GLN A 17 -7.44 -3.67 5.30
CA GLN A 17 -8.60 -4.34 5.87
C GLN A 17 -9.88 -4.01 5.10
N ASP A 18 -10.89 -4.87 5.23
CA ASP A 18 -12.18 -4.68 4.55
C ASP A 18 -12.88 -3.39 5.00
N GLY A 19 -13.56 -2.74 4.04
CA GLY A 19 -14.33 -1.51 4.29
C GLY A 19 -13.48 -0.25 4.48
N GLN A 20 -12.15 -0.33 4.38
CA GLN A 20 -11.30 0.86 4.41
C GLN A 20 -11.44 1.70 3.14
N MET A 21 -11.47 3.02 3.32
CA MET A 21 -11.30 3.98 2.22
C MET A 21 -9.81 4.12 1.91
N VAL A 22 -9.42 3.87 0.67
CA VAL A 22 -8.01 3.94 0.21
C VAL A 22 -7.83 5.14 -0.72
N ALA A 23 -6.86 6.00 -0.41
CA ALA A 23 -6.46 7.07 -1.30
C ALA A 23 -5.39 6.56 -2.28
N VAL A 24 -5.65 6.72 -3.58
CA VAL A 24 -4.74 6.29 -4.64
C VAL A 24 -4.29 7.53 -5.43
N GLY A 25 -2.99 7.75 -5.49
CA GLY A 25 -2.40 8.79 -6.35
C GLY A 25 -2.14 8.26 -7.76
N GLY A 26 -2.20 9.14 -8.76
CA GLY A 26 -1.84 8.81 -10.15
C GLY A 26 -2.42 9.80 -11.17
N PHE A 27 -1.85 9.82 -12.38
CA PHE A 27 -2.38 10.58 -13.52
C PHE A 27 -2.49 9.66 -14.74
N GLY A 28 -3.67 9.06 -14.93
CA GLY A 28 -3.88 8.10 -16.02
C GLY A 28 -3.01 6.85 -15.85
N LEU A 29 -2.03 6.67 -16.73
CA LEU A 29 -1.07 5.55 -16.71
C LEU A 29 0.35 6.00 -16.33
N CYS A 30 0.50 7.23 -15.83
CA CYS A 30 1.77 7.83 -15.39
C CYS A 30 2.01 7.63 -13.90
#